data_AF-A0A537W272-F1
#
_entry.id   AF-A0A537W272-F1
#
_cell.length_a   1.000
_cell.length_b   1.000
_cell.length_c   1.000
_cell.angle_alpha   90.00
_cell.angle_beta   90.00
_cell.angle_gamma   90.00
#
_symmetry.space_group_name_H-M   'P 1'
#
loop_
_entity.id
_entity.type
_entity.pdbx_description
1 polymer ?
#
loop_
_entity_poly.entity_id
_entity_poly.type
_entity_poly.pdbx_seq_one_letter_code
_entity_poly.pdbx_strand_id
1 'polypeptide(L)'
;MAGGAVARALGPVPARRSGLRARVLRRCVGGSTSVTADLFSLGGRVAVVTGGAGQLGTEIARGLADQGARVAVFDIAAEDGGDEIRTYGVDVTDRAAIERATDEVTKQWDVPHVLVNAAALDSPPDAP
;
A
#
# COMPACT_ATOMS: atom_id res chain seq x y z
N MET A 1 -31.82 -4.24 -26.89
CA MET A 1 -30.86 -4.61 -27.95
C MET A 1 -29.48 -4.12 -27.54
N ALA A 2 -28.60 -5.07 -27.21
CA ALA A 2 -27.14 -5.01 -27.06
C ALA A 2 -26.47 -3.80 -26.38
N GLY A 3 -26.05 -3.99 -25.13
CA GLY A 3 -24.98 -3.21 -24.49
C GLY A 3 -23.95 -4.17 -23.88
N GLY A 4 -23.02 -4.67 -24.71
CA GLY A 4 -21.96 -5.56 -24.28
C GLY A 4 -20.85 -4.79 -23.58
N ALA A 5 -20.68 -4.99 -22.28
CA ALA A 5 -19.53 -4.52 -21.53
C ALA A 5 -18.41 -5.58 -21.61
N VAL A 6 -17.31 -5.18 -22.22
CA VAL A 6 -16.14 -6.00 -22.52
C VAL A 6 -15.43 -6.35 -21.21
N ALA A 7 -15.54 -7.60 -20.77
CA ALA A 7 -14.70 -8.13 -19.71
C ALA A 7 -13.25 -8.17 -20.22
N ARG A 8 -12.44 -7.19 -19.83
CA ARG A 8 -10.99 -7.25 -20.04
C ARG A 8 -10.43 -8.30 -19.09
N ALA A 9 -10.07 -9.45 -19.66
CA ALA A 9 -9.39 -10.51 -18.94
C ALA A 9 -8.13 -9.94 -18.28
N LEU A 10 -8.06 -10.03 -16.95
CA LEU A 10 -6.80 -9.92 -16.22
C LEU A 10 -5.95 -11.10 -16.67
N GLY A 11 -4.94 -10.80 -17.49
CA GLY A 11 -3.90 -11.79 -17.82
C GLY A 11 -3.23 -12.29 -16.53
N PRO A 12 -2.67 -13.50 -16.53
CA PRO A 12 -1.99 -14.03 -15.36
C PRO A 12 -0.88 -13.08 -14.92
N VAL A 13 -0.85 -12.74 -13.64
CA VAL A 13 0.26 -12.02 -13.01
C VAL A 13 1.54 -12.83 -13.30
N PRO A 14 2.53 -12.29 -14.02
CA PRO A 14 3.73 -13.04 -14.33
C PRO A 14 4.49 -13.30 -13.04
N ALA A 15 4.52 -14.55 -12.59
CA ALA A 15 5.39 -14.98 -11.51
C ALA A 15 6.84 -14.81 -11.97
N ARG A 16 7.48 -13.71 -11.54
CA ARG A 16 8.88 -13.45 -11.85
C ARG A 16 9.71 -14.50 -11.11
N ARG A 17 10.11 -15.56 -11.84
CA ARG A 17 11.14 -16.51 -11.40
C ARG A 17 12.49 -15.79 -11.37
N SER A 18 12.77 -15.05 -10.31
CA SER A 18 14.15 -14.70 -10.01
C SER A 18 14.85 -15.97 -9.57
N GLY A 19 15.69 -16.51 -10.46
CA GLY A 19 16.55 -17.65 -10.18
C GLY A 19 17.59 -17.32 -9.10
N LEU A 20 17.15 -17.25 -7.84
CA LEU A 20 18.06 -17.27 -6.70
C LEU A 20 18.55 -18.71 -6.57
N ARG A 21 19.62 -19.02 -7.30
CA ARG A 21 20.43 -20.19 -6.97
C ARG A 21 20.91 -19.97 -5.54
N ALA A 22 20.33 -20.71 -4.61
CA ALA A 22 20.78 -20.77 -3.23
C ALA A 22 22.23 -21.29 -3.20
N ARG A 23 23.19 -20.38 -3.42
CA ARG A 23 24.57 -20.60 -3.03
C ARG A 23 24.54 -20.64 -1.51
N VAL A 24 24.82 -21.81 -0.96
CA VAL A 24 25.09 -22.04 0.47
C VAL A 24 26.06 -20.96 0.95
N LEU A 25 25.54 -19.92 1.60
CA LEU A 25 26.36 -18.90 2.23
C LEU A 25 26.80 -19.44 3.58
N ARG A 26 28.08 -19.84 3.62
CA ARG A 26 28.80 -20.08 4.85
C ARG A 26 28.73 -18.85 5.75
N ARG A 27 28.34 -19.13 6.99
CA ARG A 27 28.32 -18.28 8.19
C ARG A 27 29.50 -17.31 8.30
N CYS A 28 29.19 -16.02 8.45
CA CYS A 28 29.98 -15.08 9.25
C CYS A 28 29.05 -14.48 10.31
N VAL A 29 29.36 -14.77 11.57
CA VAL A 29 28.76 -14.15 12.74
C VAL A 29 29.38 -12.75 12.86
N GLY A 30 28.57 -11.69 12.71
CA GLY A 30 28.96 -10.30 12.93
C GLY A 30 28.49 -9.34 11.84
N GLY A 31 27.39 -8.61 12.10
CA GLY A 31 26.85 -7.53 11.25
C GLY A 31 25.47 -7.84 10.68
N SER A 32 24.40 -7.57 11.44
CA SER A 32 23.04 -8.05 11.10
C SER A 32 22.07 -6.97 10.61
N THR A 33 22.44 -5.69 10.55
CA THR A 33 21.46 -4.62 10.24
C THR A 33 21.32 -4.33 8.74
N SER A 34 22.39 -4.38 7.95
CA SER A 34 22.34 -3.93 6.55
C SER A 34 21.65 -4.92 5.60
N VAL A 35 21.90 -6.23 5.75
CA VAL A 35 21.33 -7.24 4.84
C VAL A 35 19.80 -7.30 4.94
N THR A 36 19.26 -7.15 6.16
CA THR A 36 17.81 -7.19 6.41
C THR A 36 17.12 -5.94 5.86
N ALA A 37 17.74 -4.77 5.99
CA ALA A 37 17.22 -3.52 5.45
C ALA A 37 17.09 -3.57 3.91
N ASP A 38 18.09 -4.13 3.23
CA ASP A 38 18.03 -4.28 1.77
C ASP A 38 16.96 -5.28 1.31
N LEU A 39 16.74 -6.37 2.07
CA LEU A 39 15.74 -7.39 1.74
C LEU A 39 14.30 -6.89 1.85
N PHE A 40 14.03 -5.94 2.76
CA PHE A 40 12.70 -5.40 3.02
C PHE A 40 12.51 -3.96 2.54
N SER A 41 13.45 -3.43 1.76
CA SER A 41 13.34 -2.10 1.19
C SER A 41 12.13 -1.99 0.26
N LEU A 42 11.38 -0.90 0.42
CA LEU A 42 10.26 -0.50 -0.43
C LEU A 42 10.60 0.71 -1.29
N GLY A 43 11.90 1.00 -1.47
CA GLY A 43 12.38 2.10 -2.29
C GLY A 43 11.72 2.14 -3.67
N GLY A 44 11.11 3.27 -4.00
CA GLY A 44 10.43 3.48 -5.29
C GLY A 44 9.09 2.74 -5.43
N ARG A 45 8.54 2.19 -4.36
CA ARG A 45 7.19 1.63 -4.33
C ARG A 45 6.19 2.67 -3.86
N VAL A 46 4.96 2.52 -4.35
CA VAL A 46 3.80 3.30 -3.91
C VAL A 46 2.88 2.38 -3.12
N ALA A 47 2.47 2.80 -1.94
CA ALA A 47 1.54 2.08 -1.08
C ALA A 47 0.28 2.91 -0.83
N VAL A 48 -0.87 2.26 -0.82
CA VAL A 48 -2.13 2.85 -0.36
C VAL A 48 -2.50 2.21 0.98
N VAL A 49 -2.81 3.04 1.97
CA VAL A 49 -3.27 2.60 3.29
C VAL A 49 -4.64 3.21 3.55
N THR A 50 -5.69 2.38 3.59
CA THR A 50 -7.01 2.86 4.03
C THR A 50 -7.06 2.91 5.55
N GLY A 51 -7.78 3.88 6.14
CA GLY A 51 -7.82 4.03 7.60
C GLY A 51 -6.47 4.49 8.20
N GLY A 52 -5.62 5.11 7.38
CA GLY A 52 -4.25 5.47 7.76
C GLY A 52 -4.16 6.60 8.78
N ALA A 53 -5.25 7.32 9.06
CA ALA A 53 -5.31 8.30 10.15
C ALA A 53 -5.67 7.64 11.51
N GLY A 54 -6.02 6.35 11.52
CA GLY A 54 -6.24 5.57 12.74
C GLY A 54 -4.95 5.16 13.45
N GLN A 55 -5.07 4.55 14.64
CA GLN A 55 -3.91 4.16 15.46
C GLN A 55 -2.96 3.20 14.73
N LEU A 56 -3.48 2.10 14.21
CA LEU A 56 -2.68 1.10 13.51
C LEU A 56 -2.27 1.58 12.12
N GLY A 57 -3.18 2.26 11.42
CA GLY A 57 -2.95 2.81 10.10
C GLY A 57 -1.79 3.80 10.06
N THR A 58 -1.68 4.66 11.09
CA THR A 58 -0.60 5.65 11.21
C THR A 58 0.76 4.96 11.32
N GLU A 59 0.88 3.96 12.19
CA GLU A 59 2.15 3.24 12.40
C GLU A 59 2.53 2.39 11.17
N ILE A 60 1.54 1.83 10.48
CA ILE A 60 1.78 1.14 9.21
C ILE A 60 2.28 2.12 8.14
N ALA A 61 1.61 3.27 7.98
CA ALA A 61 2.01 4.28 7.02
C ALA A 61 3.44 4.77 7.27
N ARG A 62 3.79 5.05 8.54
CA ARG A 62 5.15 5.42 8.95
C ARG A 62 6.16 4.32 8.65
N GLY A 63 5.89 3.08 9.04
CA GLY A 63 6.80 1.97 8.77
C GLY A 63 7.05 1.72 7.28
N LEU A 64 6.04 1.91 6.43
CA LEU A 64 6.20 1.82 4.97
C LEU A 64 7.06 2.97 4.42
N ALA A 65 6.83 4.19 4.89
CA ALA A 65 7.63 5.36 4.51
C ALA A 65 9.09 5.23 4.96
N ASP A 66 9.34 4.73 6.19
CA ASP A 66 10.68 4.46 6.72
C ASP A 66 11.47 3.46 5.88
N GLN A 67 10.78 2.55 5.16
CA GLN A 67 11.40 1.63 4.20
C GLN A 67 11.53 2.22 2.78
N GLY A 68 11.21 3.49 2.58
CA GLY A 68 11.38 4.23 1.33
C GLY A 68 10.18 4.16 0.38
N ALA A 69 9.01 3.72 0.85
CA ALA A 69 7.79 3.79 0.06
C ALA A 69 7.22 5.21 0.07
N ARG A 70 6.51 5.57 -1.01
CA ARG A 70 5.57 6.70 -1.00
C ARG A 70 4.22 6.18 -0.56
N VAL A 71 3.58 6.84 0.39
CA VAL A 71 2.36 6.35 1.05
C VAL A 71 1.20 7.30 0.84
N ALA A 72 0.14 6.80 0.20
CA ALA A 72 -1.14 7.47 0.09
C ALA A 72 -2.06 6.94 1.19
N VAL A 73 -2.45 7.82 2.12
CA VAL A 73 -3.42 7.51 3.16
C VAL A 73 -4.81 7.86 2.65
N PHE A 74 -5.71 6.88 2.61
CA PHE A 74 -7.12 7.08 2.29
C PHE A 74 -7.93 7.01 3.58
N ASP A 75 -8.42 8.15 4.03
CA ASP A 75 -9.16 8.25 5.29
C ASP A 75 -10.18 9.38 5.21
N ILE A 76 -11.24 9.31 6.01
CA ILE A 76 -12.22 10.39 6.13
C ILE A 76 -11.61 11.59 6.87
N ALA A 77 -10.65 11.34 7.77
CA ALA A 77 -9.88 12.38 8.43
C ALA A 77 -8.59 12.66 7.63
N ALA A 78 -8.48 13.88 7.10
CA ALA A 78 -7.33 14.28 6.29
C ALA A 78 -6.40 15.22 7.06
N GLU A 79 -5.27 14.70 7.51
CA GLU A 79 -4.12 15.51 7.96
C GLU A 79 -2.86 15.03 7.24
N ASP A 80 -2.15 15.94 6.58
CA ASP A 80 -0.95 15.61 5.81
C ASP A 80 0.26 15.37 6.72
N GLY A 81 0.97 14.27 6.44
CA GLY A 81 2.12 13.81 7.24
C GLY A 81 3.49 14.20 6.69
N GLY A 82 3.58 14.81 5.50
CA GLY A 82 4.83 15.22 4.86
C GLY A 82 4.89 14.92 3.36
N ASP A 83 6.10 14.90 2.80
CA ASP A 83 6.29 14.65 1.35
C ASP A 83 6.16 13.16 0.98
N GLU A 84 6.60 12.24 1.86
CA GLU A 84 6.50 10.80 1.65
C GLU A 84 5.12 10.22 1.98
N ILE A 85 4.38 10.86 2.90
CA ILE A 85 3.04 10.44 3.33
C ILE A 85 2.04 11.56 3.01
N ARG A 86 1.15 11.29 2.07
CA ARG A 86 0.07 12.22 1.69
C ARG A 86 -1.28 11.64 2.03
N THR A 87 -2.17 12.50 2.52
CA THR A 87 -3.49 12.09 2.96
C THR A 87 -4.57 12.58 2.00
N TYR A 88 -5.46 11.67 1.64
CA TYR A 88 -6.60 11.90 0.76
C TYR A 88 -7.87 11.68 1.56
N GLY A 89 -8.73 12.70 1.60
CA GLY A 89 -10.08 12.61 2.17
C GLY A 89 -10.94 11.63 1.38
N VAL A 90 -10.97 10.36 1.79
CA VAL A 90 -11.63 9.27 1.07
C VAL A 90 -12.46 8.43 2.03
N ASP A 91 -13.77 8.41 1.80
CA ASP A 91 -14.64 7.39 2.37
C ASP A 91 -14.52 6.12 1.51
N VAL A 92 -14.04 5.03 2.12
CA VAL A 92 -13.87 3.74 1.46
C VAL A 92 -15.18 3.07 1.04
N THR A 93 -16.32 3.55 1.51
CA THR A 93 -17.65 3.10 1.07
C THR A 93 -18.10 3.79 -0.23
N ASP A 94 -17.50 4.94 -0.59
CA ASP A 94 -17.73 5.63 -1.85
C ASP A 94 -16.72 5.18 -2.92
N ARG A 95 -17.19 4.31 -3.82
CA ARG A 95 -16.42 3.84 -4.96
C ARG A 95 -15.87 4.98 -5.83
N ALA A 96 -16.65 6.03 -6.08
CA ALA A 96 -16.23 7.11 -6.95
C ALA A 96 -15.14 7.96 -6.29
N ALA A 97 -15.17 8.10 -4.95
CA ALA A 97 -14.08 8.74 -4.20
C ALA A 97 -12.78 7.95 -4.31
N ILE A 98 -12.83 6.62 -4.16
CA ILE A 98 -11.67 5.75 -4.33
C ILE A 98 -11.07 5.88 -5.73
N GLU A 99 -11.91 5.85 -6.78
CA GLU A 99 -11.45 5.97 -8.17
C GLU A 99 -10.74 7.32 -8.42
N ARG A 100 -11.34 8.45 -7.95
CA ARG A 100 -10.72 9.78 -8.08
C ARG A 100 -9.37 9.89 -7.34
N ALA A 101 -9.31 9.43 -6.10
CA ALA A 101 -8.08 9.48 -5.31
C ALA A 101 -6.99 8.56 -5.90
N THR A 102 -7.37 7.39 -6.40
CA THR A 102 -6.43 6.47 -7.07
C THR A 102 -5.85 7.08 -8.35
N ASP A 103 -6.67 7.78 -9.13
CA ASP A 103 -6.21 8.51 -10.31
C ASP A 103 -5.22 9.62 -9.94
N GLU A 104 -5.47 10.33 -8.84
CA GLU A 104 -4.57 11.38 -8.34
C GLU A 104 -3.23 10.81 -7.88
N VAL A 105 -3.25 9.74 -7.06
CA VAL A 105 -2.04 9.02 -6.64
C VAL A 105 -1.23 8.54 -7.84
N THR A 106 -1.89 7.97 -8.84
CA THR A 106 -1.24 7.45 -10.05
C THR A 106 -0.62 8.56 -10.88
N LYS A 107 -1.29 9.71 -11.01
CA LYS A 107 -0.73 10.89 -11.70
C LYS A 107 0.47 11.48 -10.97
N GLN A 108 0.42 11.48 -9.64
CA GLN A 108 1.43 12.15 -8.82
C GLN A 108 2.69 11.30 -8.63
N TRP A 109 2.52 9.98 -8.48
CA TRP A 109 3.62 9.07 -8.16
C TRP A 109 3.76 7.96 -9.19
N ASP A 110 2.93 6.91 -9.08
CA ASP A 110 2.87 5.76 -9.97
C ASP A 110 1.67 4.88 -9.54
N VAL A 111 1.40 3.81 -10.27
CA VAL A 111 0.41 2.80 -9.88
C VAL A 111 0.78 2.21 -8.51
N PRO A 112 -0.19 2.11 -7.57
CA PRO A 112 0.04 1.47 -6.28
C PRO A 112 0.53 0.02 -6.41
N HIS A 113 1.58 -0.31 -5.68
CA HIS A 113 2.19 -1.64 -5.60
C HIS A 113 1.68 -2.43 -4.39
N VAL A 114 1.28 -1.69 -3.34
CA VAL A 114 0.84 -2.23 -2.05
C VAL A 114 -0.50 -1.60 -1.70
N LEU A 115 -1.43 -2.44 -1.23
CA LEU A 115 -2.69 -2.00 -0.63
C LEU A 115 -2.79 -2.58 0.78
N VAL A 116 -2.96 -1.70 1.76
CA VAL A 116 -3.30 -2.07 3.14
C VAL A 116 -4.73 -1.64 3.40
N ASN A 117 -5.61 -2.62 3.58
CA ASN A 117 -7.00 -2.37 3.99
C ASN A 117 -7.05 -2.30 5.52
N ALA A 118 -6.84 -1.11 6.09
CA ALA A 118 -6.86 -0.89 7.53
C ALA A 118 -8.02 0.01 8.01
N ALA A 119 -8.86 0.51 7.11
CA ALA A 119 -10.12 1.15 7.47
C ALA A 119 -11.08 0.11 8.08
N ALA A 120 -11.42 0.30 9.36
CA ALA A 120 -12.35 -0.56 10.08
C ALA A 120 -13.13 0.24 11.11
N LEU A 121 -14.39 -0.13 11.30
CA LEU A 121 -15.21 0.27 12.43
C LEU A 121 -15.60 -1.00 13.18
N ASP A 122 -15.37 -1.03 14.49
CA ASP A 122 -15.93 -2.07 15.35
C ASP A 122 -17.32 -1.63 15.78
N SER A 123 -18.33 -2.15 15.10
CA SER A 123 -19.72 -2.00 15.49
C SER A 123 -20.28 -3.40 15.66
N PRO A 124 -20.31 -3.93 16.91
CA PRO A 124 -21.03 -5.16 17.20
C PRO A 124 -22.47 -5.01 16.69
N PRO A 125 -23.07 -6.07 16.10
CA PRO A 125 -24.43 -6.00 15.57
C PRO A 125 -25.48 -5.62 16.62
N ASP A 126 -25.13 -5.66 17.91
CA ASP A 126 -26.00 -5.37 19.06
C ASP A 126 -25.43 -4.28 20.01
N ALA A 127 -24.48 -3.45 19.57
CA ALA A 127 -24.08 -2.28 20.37
C ALA A 127 -25.24 -1.27 20.44
N PRO A 128 -25.57 -0.73 21.63
CA PRO A 128 -26.70 0.19 21.80
C PRO A 128 -26.55 1.50 21.01
#